data_AF-A0A5N6Q0Z9-F1
#
_entry.id   AF-A0A5N6Q0Z9-F1
#
_cell.length_a   1.000
_cell.length_b   1.000
_cell.length_c   1.000
_cell.angle_alpha   90.00
_cell.angle_beta   90.00
_cell.angle_gamma   90.00
#
_symmetry.space_group_name_H-M   'P 1'
#
loop_
_entity.id
_entity.type
_entity.pdbx_description
1 polymer ?
#
loop_
_entity_poly.entity_id
_entity_poly.type
_entity_poly.pdbx_seq_one_letter_code
_entity_poly.pdbx_strand_id
1 'polypeptide(L)'
;MLRKLSEALLFRSFCLEFLLSVDLRKQLSCTAFSRSELSFRSNDEIMALNKWANMEVVQQALNVHQGKVGKFEAVNSTLHYLQGKNDTVDYAYDIFSSFSYHKKLSTKSCRALIFNGDLDFTFPYVGVEQWITSLNLDVEEQWKPFYVDNQVGG
;
A
#
# COMPACT_ATOMS: atom_id res chain seq x y z
N MET A 1 -7.83 -20.95 -3.34
CA MET A 1 -9.08 -20.47 -2.72
C MET A 1 -8.75 -19.18 -2.00
N LEU A 2 -8.92 -18.04 -2.68
CA LEU A 2 -8.76 -16.73 -2.05
C LEU A 2 -9.92 -16.54 -1.08
N ARG A 3 -9.59 -16.44 0.20
CA ARG A 3 -10.57 -16.21 1.27
C ARG A 3 -10.76 -14.72 1.41
N LYS A 4 -11.99 -14.25 1.28
CA LYS A 4 -12.36 -12.90 1.72
C LYS A 4 -12.40 -12.95 3.24
N LEU A 5 -11.23 -12.87 3.86
CA LEU A 5 -11.12 -12.49 5.27
C LEU A 5 -11.18 -10.98 5.27
N SER A 6 -12.36 -10.44 5.57
CA SER A 6 -12.47 -9.03 5.97
C SER A 6 -11.74 -8.91 7.32
N GLU A 7 -10.48 -8.54 7.19
CA GLU A 7 -9.50 -8.09 8.17
C GLU A 7 -9.01 -9.04 9.28
N ALA A 8 -7.68 -9.17 9.27
CA ALA A 8 -6.75 -9.64 10.30
C ALA A 8 -6.93 -11.06 10.90
N LEU A 9 -6.27 -12.04 10.28
CA LEU A 9 -5.66 -13.16 11.00
C LEU A 9 -4.13 -12.99 10.98
N LEU A 10 -3.56 -12.69 12.15
CA LEU A 10 -2.13 -12.66 12.41
C LEU A 10 -1.51 -14.04 12.11
N PHE A 11 -0.50 -14.11 11.23
CA PHE A 11 0.69 -14.95 11.43
C PHE A 11 1.81 -14.53 10.44
N ARG A 12 2.85 -13.89 11.02
CA ARG A 12 4.24 -13.66 10.55
C ARG A 12 4.50 -13.36 9.05
N SER A 13 4.81 -12.07 8.82
CA SER A 13 5.91 -11.51 8.01
C SER A 13 6.21 -12.13 6.64
N PHE A 14 5.77 -11.48 5.56
CA PHE A 14 6.60 -10.81 4.54
C PHE A 14 5.73 -10.38 3.34
N CYS A 15 6.11 -9.26 2.73
CA CYS A 15 5.57 -8.66 1.49
C CYS A 15 4.11 -8.17 1.53
N LEU A 16 3.91 -6.86 1.41
CA LEU A 16 3.40 -6.23 0.17
C LEU A 16 3.19 -4.72 0.41
N GLU A 17 4.19 -3.91 0.05
CA GLU A 17 3.92 -2.60 -0.53
C GLU A 17 3.75 -2.84 -2.03
N PHE A 18 2.51 -2.91 -2.52
CA PHE A 18 2.11 -2.69 -3.92
C PHE A 18 0.65 -3.09 -4.10
N LEU A 19 -0.28 -2.43 -3.40
CA LEU A 19 -1.69 -2.67 -3.63
C LEU A 19 -2.47 -1.36 -3.64
N LEU A 20 -2.89 -1.02 -4.85
CA LEU A 20 -4.16 -0.39 -5.26
C LEU A 20 -3.94 0.86 -6.11
N SER A 21 -3.77 0.64 -7.41
CA SER A 21 -4.19 1.63 -8.40
C SER A 21 -5.67 1.37 -8.69
N VAL A 22 -6.54 2.13 -8.01
CA VAL A 22 -7.99 2.12 -8.19
C VAL A 22 -8.32 2.66 -9.58
N ASP A 23 -9.13 1.91 -10.34
CA ASP A 23 -9.62 2.32 -11.66
C ASP A 23 -10.59 3.50 -11.50
N LEU A 24 -10.06 4.72 -11.64
CA LEU A 24 -10.80 5.99 -11.47
C LEU A 24 -11.81 6.29 -12.59
N ARG A 25 -12.09 5.38 -13.53
CA ARG A 25 -13.03 5.65 -14.63
C ARG A 25 -14.50 5.30 -14.36
N LYS A 26 -14.83 4.70 -13.21
CA LYS A 26 -16.22 4.31 -12.90
C LYS A 26 -16.68 4.60 -11.47
N GLN A 27 -16.45 5.81 -10.96
CA GLN A 27 -17.46 6.42 -10.09
C GLN A 27 -17.39 7.95 -10.10
N LEU A 28 -18.56 8.52 -10.33
CA LEU A 28 -18.83 9.93 -10.44
C LEU A 28 -18.68 10.62 -9.08
N SER A 29 -18.11 11.83 -9.10
CA SER A 29 -18.36 12.90 -8.12
C SER A 29 -17.98 12.62 -6.66
N CYS A 30 -16.71 12.34 -6.39
CA CYS A 30 -16.04 13.06 -5.31
C CYS A 30 -15.23 14.16 -5.99
N THR A 31 -15.68 15.41 -5.83
CA THR A 31 -15.00 16.59 -6.38
C THR A 31 -13.52 16.53 -6.04
N ALA A 32 -12.70 16.69 -7.08
CA ALA A 32 -11.26 16.85 -6.97
C ALA A 32 -10.94 17.88 -5.88
N PHE A 33 -10.51 17.42 -4.71
CA PHE A 33 -9.81 18.28 -3.77
C PHE A 33 -8.37 18.36 -4.27
N SER A 34 -8.09 19.46 -4.95
CA SER A 34 -6.76 19.77 -5.45
C SER A 34 -5.75 19.81 -4.30
N ARG A 35 -4.51 19.47 -4.66
CA ARG A 35 -3.25 20.11 -4.19
C ARG A 35 -2.49 19.36 -3.09
N SER A 36 -1.63 18.46 -3.55
CA SER A 36 -0.20 18.33 -3.16
C SER A 36 0.23 18.14 -1.69
N GLU A 37 -0.65 17.96 -0.70
CA GLU A 37 -0.23 17.93 0.72
C GLU A 37 -0.60 16.65 1.51
N LEU A 38 -1.12 15.60 0.86
CA LEU A 38 -1.57 14.39 1.56
C LEU A 38 -0.61 13.20 1.39
N SER A 39 0.69 13.41 1.61
CA SER A 39 1.56 12.29 1.98
C SER A 39 1.35 12.03 3.48
N PHE A 40 0.75 10.90 3.83
CA PHE A 40 0.41 10.53 5.23
C PHE A 40 1.63 10.43 6.16
N ARG A 41 2.87 10.49 5.63
CA ARG A 41 4.06 10.74 6.45
C ARG A 41 4.28 12.23 6.63
N SER A 42 4.32 12.67 7.88
CA SER A 42 4.84 13.99 8.20
C SER A 42 6.28 14.13 7.69
N ASN A 43 6.66 15.31 7.21
CA ASN A 43 8.05 15.59 6.81
C ASN A 43 9.04 15.27 7.94
N ASP A 44 8.58 15.35 9.19
CA ASP A 44 9.36 15.04 10.38
C ASP A 44 9.72 13.56 10.49
N GLU A 45 8.80 12.64 10.16
CA GLU A 45 9.09 11.20 10.14
C GLU A 45 10.12 10.83 9.08
N ILE A 46 9.98 11.37 7.87
CA ILE A 46 10.92 11.16 6.77
C ILE A 46 12.31 11.68 7.17
N MET A 47 12.37 12.87 7.76
CA MET A 47 13.61 13.45 8.25
C MET A 47 14.23 12.60 9.37
N ALA A 48 13.44 12.15 10.33
CA ALA A 48 13.92 11.32 11.44
C ALA A 48 14.49 9.99 10.93
N LEU A 49 13.78 9.32 10.02
CA LEU A 49 14.23 8.07 9.41
C LEU A 49 15.52 8.27 8.61
N ASN A 50 15.59 9.31 7.78
CA ASN A 50 16.80 9.64 7.01
C ASN A 50 17.99 9.92 7.93
N LYS A 51 17.78 10.65 9.04
CA LYS A 51 18.85 10.90 10.02
C LYS A 51 19.33 9.60 10.66
N TRP A 52 18.40 8.80 11.17
CA TRP A 52 18.72 7.55 11.86
C TRP A 52 19.44 6.55 10.94
N ALA A 53 18.91 6.33 9.73
CA ALA A 53 19.47 5.36 8.77
C ALA A 53 20.85 5.77 8.22
N ASN A 54 21.20 7.06 8.28
CA ASN A 54 22.51 7.57 7.88
C ASN A 54 23.49 7.74 9.05
N MET A 55 23.14 7.32 10.27
CA MET A 55 24.12 7.26 11.37
C MET A 55 25.15 6.17 11.09
N GLU A 56 26.44 6.48 11.27
CA GLU A 56 27.54 5.53 11.01
C GLU A 56 27.36 4.23 11.79
N VAL A 57 26.98 4.33 13.07
CA VAL A 57 26.74 3.15 13.93
C VAL A 57 25.62 2.26 13.41
N VAL A 58 24.57 2.84 12.80
CA VAL A 58 23.46 2.09 12.21
C VAL A 58 23.91 1.44 10.89
N GLN A 59 24.64 2.17 10.05
CA GLN A 59 25.17 1.62 8.80
C GLN A 59 26.16 0.48 9.06
N GLN A 60 27.07 0.63 10.02
CA GLN A 60 27.99 -0.42 10.44
C GLN A 60 27.25 -1.67 10.94
N ALA A 61 26.22 -1.48 11.79
CA ALA A 61 25.39 -2.59 12.29
C ALA A 61 24.63 -3.32 11.18
N LEU A 62 24.23 -2.60 10.12
CA LEU A 62 23.60 -3.15 8.92
C LEU A 62 24.58 -3.62 7.84
N ASN A 63 25.90 -3.60 8.13
CA ASN A 63 26.96 -3.98 7.19
C ASN A 63 26.93 -3.17 5.87
N VAL A 64 26.65 -1.86 6.01
CA VAL A 64 26.73 -0.83 4.98
C VAL A 64 28.02 -0.06 5.21
N HIS A 65 29.00 -0.22 4.31
CA HIS A 65 30.30 0.42 4.39
C HIS A 65 30.47 1.48 3.31
N GLN A 66 31.34 2.44 3.56
CA GLN A 66 31.68 3.50 2.61
C GLN A 66 32.10 2.89 1.25
N GLY A 67 31.45 3.34 0.17
CA GLY A 67 31.70 2.84 -1.19
C GLY A 67 30.72 1.75 -1.67
N LYS A 68 29.85 1.21 -0.81
CA LYS A 68 28.83 0.22 -1.22
C LYS A 68 27.58 0.88 -1.82
N VAL A 69 27.03 1.88 -1.13
CA VAL A 69 25.85 2.67 -1.52
C VAL A 69 26.01 4.10 -1.02
N GLY A 70 25.30 5.05 -1.64
CA GLY A 70 25.27 6.45 -1.22
C GLY A 70 24.50 6.66 0.10
N LYS A 71 24.01 7.88 0.32
CA LYS A 71 23.14 8.18 1.47
C LYS A 71 21.80 7.45 1.32
N PHE A 72 21.27 6.99 2.44
CA PHE A 72 19.91 6.48 2.50
C PHE A 72 18.92 7.64 2.35
N GLU A 73 17.92 7.45 1.50
CA GLU A 73 16.79 8.35 1.32
C GLU A 73 15.49 7.53 1.39
N ALA A 74 14.63 7.83 2.36
CA ALA A 74 13.37 7.13 2.57
C ALA A 74 12.37 7.32 1.42
N VAL A 75 12.45 8.45 0.71
CA VAL A 75 11.61 8.76 -0.44
C VAL A 75 12.51 9.29 -1.55
N ASN A 76 12.61 8.54 -2.64
CA ASN A 76 13.27 8.98 -3.86
C ASN A 76 12.22 9.62 -4.79
N SER A 77 12.28 10.94 -4.96
CA SER A 77 11.30 11.69 -5.78
C SER A 77 11.35 11.33 -7.27
N THR A 78 12.47 10.81 -7.76
CA THR A 78 12.58 10.33 -9.14
C THR A 78 11.66 9.12 -9.34
N LEU A 79 11.62 8.22 -8.36
CA LEU A 79 10.79 7.00 -8.37
C LEU A 79 9.35 7.20 -7.85
N HIS A 80 9.02 8.38 -7.32
CA HIS A 80 7.70 8.63 -6.73
C HIS A 80 6.59 8.71 -7.79
N TYR A 81 5.53 7.93 -7.58
CA TYR A 81 4.33 7.94 -8.42
C TYR A 81 3.60 9.28 -8.33
N LEU A 82 3.30 9.86 -9.49
CA LEU A 82 2.41 11.01 -9.59
C LEU A 82 1.43 10.75 -10.73
N GLN A 83 0.14 10.93 -10.46
CA GLN A 83 -0.89 10.76 -11.47
C GLN A 83 -0.63 11.69 -12.67
N GLY A 84 -0.60 11.12 -13.88
CA GLY A 84 -0.34 11.88 -15.11
C GLY A 84 1.13 12.21 -15.38
N LYS A 85 2.08 11.67 -14.60
CA LYS A 85 3.52 11.79 -14.87
C LYS A 85 3.92 10.84 -16.01
N ASN A 86 4.87 11.27 -16.84
CA ASN A 86 5.53 10.42 -17.82
C ASN A 86 6.54 9.49 -17.13
N ASP A 87 6.93 8.43 -17.83
CA ASP A 87 8.02 7.55 -17.42
C ASP A 87 9.28 8.35 -17.07
N THR A 88 9.96 7.90 -16.03
CA THR A 88 11.27 8.42 -15.64
C THR A 88 12.36 7.50 -16.15
N VAL A 89 13.63 7.90 -16.02
CA VAL A 89 14.77 7.05 -16.37
C VAL A 89 14.75 5.72 -15.59
N ASP A 90 14.22 5.74 -14.37
CA ASP A 90 14.29 4.61 -13.44
C ASP A 90 12.94 3.92 -13.19
N TYR A 91 11.82 4.46 -13.69
CA TYR A 91 10.47 3.93 -13.43
C TYR A 91 9.51 4.19 -14.59
N ALA A 92 8.87 3.13 -15.08
CA ALA A 92 7.81 3.17 -16.10
C ALA A 92 6.42 3.07 -15.46
N TYR A 93 5.48 3.89 -15.94
CA TYR A 93 4.08 3.94 -15.50
C TYR A 93 3.16 3.15 -16.43
N ASP A 94 3.59 1.95 -16.83
CA ASP A 94 2.90 1.10 -17.81
C ASP A 94 1.82 0.19 -17.20
N ILE A 95 1.79 0.04 -15.88
CA ILE A 95 0.75 -0.70 -15.14
C ILE A 95 -0.26 0.27 -14.54
N PHE A 96 -1.40 0.43 -15.21
CA PHE A 96 -2.49 1.28 -14.73
C PHE A 96 -3.31 0.64 -13.60
N SER A 97 -3.46 -0.69 -13.60
CA SER A 97 -4.22 -1.41 -12.57
C SER A 97 -3.69 -2.83 -12.38
N SER A 98 -3.64 -3.28 -11.14
CA SER A 98 -3.30 -4.67 -10.80
C SER A 98 -4.51 -5.62 -10.85
N PHE A 99 -5.72 -5.13 -11.16
CA PHE A 99 -6.97 -5.90 -11.07
C PHE A 99 -6.93 -7.24 -11.82
N SER A 100 -6.45 -7.24 -13.07
CA SER A 100 -6.37 -8.45 -13.89
C SER A 100 -5.44 -9.51 -13.30
N TYR A 101 -4.36 -9.08 -12.65
CA TYR A 101 -3.44 -9.97 -11.94
C TYR A 101 -4.10 -10.56 -10.70
N HIS A 102 -4.80 -9.76 -9.90
CA HIS A 102 -5.55 -10.26 -8.74
C HIS A 102 -6.67 -11.23 -9.12
N LYS A 103 -7.40 -10.94 -10.21
CA LYS A 103 -8.40 -11.86 -10.76
C LYS A 103 -7.75 -13.16 -11.23
N LYS A 104 -6.57 -13.12 -11.83
CA LYS A 104 -5.85 -14.35 -12.21
C LYS A 104 -5.37 -15.12 -10.97
N LEU A 105 -4.85 -14.44 -9.96
CA LEU A 105 -4.43 -15.05 -8.69
C LEU A 105 -5.61 -15.66 -7.93
N SER A 106 -6.83 -15.14 -8.10
CA SER A 106 -8.03 -15.72 -7.47
C SER A 106 -8.36 -17.13 -7.93
N THR A 107 -7.94 -17.48 -9.14
CA THR A 107 -8.07 -18.85 -9.68
C THR A 107 -7.03 -19.82 -9.15
N LYS A 108 -6.03 -19.34 -8.40
CA LYS A 108 -4.92 -20.16 -7.88
C LYS A 108 -5.17 -20.59 -6.43
N SER A 109 -4.41 -21.59 -6.00
CA SER A 109 -4.39 -22.00 -4.59
C SER A 109 -3.46 -21.09 -3.79
N CYS A 110 -3.86 -19.83 -3.65
CA CYS A 110 -3.16 -18.82 -2.86
C CYS A 110 -4.07 -18.31 -1.75
N ARG A 111 -3.47 -17.89 -0.64
CA ARG A 111 -4.13 -17.08 0.40
C ARG A 111 -3.72 -15.62 0.17
N ALA A 112 -4.67 -14.69 0.24
CA ALA A 112 -4.39 -13.27 0.24
C ALA A 112 -5.14 -12.61 1.41
N LEU A 113 -4.57 -11.52 1.90
CA LEU A 113 -5.18 -10.64 2.89
C LEU A 113 -5.12 -9.22 2.32
N ILE A 114 -6.23 -8.51 2.38
CA ILE A 114 -6.33 -7.09 2.02
C ILE A 114 -6.85 -6.40 3.28
N PHE A 115 -6.13 -5.38 3.73
CA PHE A 115 -6.49 -4.55 4.88
C PHE A 115 -6.37 -3.09 4.48
N ASN A 116 -7.18 -2.22 5.07
CA ASN A 116 -7.13 -0.78 4.81
C ASN A 116 -7.50 -0.01 6.07
N GLY A 117 -6.79 1.08 6.36
CA GLY A 117 -7.13 1.95 7.49
C GLY A 117 -8.39 2.76 7.17
N ASP A 118 -9.37 2.76 8.07
CA ASP A 118 -10.62 3.51 7.93
C ASP A 118 -10.42 5.04 7.87
N LEU A 119 -9.28 5.53 8.37
CA LEU A 119 -8.84 6.92 8.30
C LEU A 119 -7.84 7.23 7.18
N ASP A 120 -7.60 6.32 6.24
CA ASP A 120 -6.80 6.61 5.04
C ASP A 120 -7.61 7.43 4.04
N PHE A 121 -7.27 8.71 3.90
CA PHE A 121 -7.92 9.59 2.93
C PHE A 121 -7.31 9.51 1.52
N THR A 122 -6.10 8.97 1.38
CA THR A 122 -5.43 8.80 0.09
C THR A 122 -5.97 7.57 -0.64
N PHE A 123 -6.19 6.48 0.08
CA PHE A 123 -6.83 5.26 -0.41
C PHE A 123 -7.96 4.82 0.52
N PRO A 124 -9.15 5.45 0.43
CA PRO A 124 -10.23 5.20 1.38
C PRO A 124 -10.82 3.80 1.25
N TYR A 125 -11.19 3.21 2.39
CA TYR A 125 -11.66 1.83 2.49
C TYR A 125 -12.86 1.53 1.58
N VAL A 126 -13.74 2.52 1.34
CA VAL A 126 -14.88 2.38 0.42
C VAL A 126 -14.45 2.07 -1.01
N GLY A 127 -13.31 2.61 -1.46
CA GLY A 127 -12.74 2.30 -2.78
C GLY A 127 -12.19 0.88 -2.84
N VAL A 128 -11.56 0.43 -1.75
CA VAL A 128 -11.06 -0.94 -1.60
C VAL A 128 -12.21 -1.94 -1.57
N GLU A 129 -13.28 -1.66 -0.83
CA GLU A 129 -14.48 -2.49 -0.76
C GLU A 129 -15.13 -2.70 -2.13
N GLN A 130 -15.28 -1.61 -2.91
CA GLN A 130 -15.79 -1.68 -4.27
C GLN A 130 -14.87 -2.49 -5.20
N TRP A 131 -13.55 -2.27 -5.11
CA TRP A 131 -12.58 -3.01 -5.88
C TRP A 131 -12.64 -4.52 -5.58
N ILE A 132 -12.71 -4.91 -4.30
CA ILE A 132 -12.87 -6.33 -3.90
C ILE A 132 -14.19 -6.89 -4.43
N THR A 133 -15.28 -6.12 -4.32
CA THR A 133 -16.60 -6.55 -4.83
C THR A 133 -16.56 -6.79 -6.34
N SER A 134 -15.80 -5.99 -7.10
CA SER A 134 -15.63 -6.17 -8.54
C SER A 134 -14.86 -7.45 -8.93
N LEU A 135 -14.09 -8.06 -8.01
CA LEU A 135 -13.48 -9.36 -8.23
C LEU A 135 -14.50 -10.50 -8.30
N ASN A 136 -15.77 -10.27 -7.91
CA ASN A 136 -16.86 -11.23 -7.98
C ASN A 136 -16.45 -12.60 -7.41
N LEU A 137 -15.97 -12.58 -6.17
CA LEU A 137 -15.60 -13.76 -5.39
C LEU A 137 -16.76 -14.14 -4.48
N ASP A 138 -16.90 -15.44 -4.21
CA ASP A 138 -17.90 -15.94 -3.27
C ASP A 138 -17.58 -15.46 -1.84
N VAL A 139 -18.62 -15.09 -1.11
CA VAL A 139 -18.53 -14.68 0.29
C VAL A 139 -18.69 -15.93 1.16
N GLU A 140 -17.60 -16.37 1.78
CA GLU A 140 -17.59 -17.54 2.67
C GLU A 140 -18.16 -17.20 4.05
N GLU A 141 -17.82 -16.02 4.58
CA GLU A 141 -18.31 -15.52 5.88
C GLU A 141 -18.80 -14.09 5.76
N GLN A 142 -19.85 -13.75 6.50
CA GLN A 142 -20.34 -12.38 6.59
C GLN A 142 -19.35 -11.51 7.37
N TRP A 143 -19.39 -10.20 7.08
CA TRP A 143 -18.59 -9.22 7.80
C TRP A 143 -18.88 -9.27 9.30
N LYS A 144 -17.81 -9.26 10.10
CA LYS A 144 -17.89 -9.28 11.55
C LYS A 144 -16.72 -8.48 12.12
N PRO A 145 -16.92 -7.76 13.23
CA PRO A 145 -15.82 -7.07 13.89
C PRO A 145 -14.81 -8.08 14.42
N PHE A 146 -13.53 -7.71 14.36
CA PHE A 146 -12.47 -8.40 15.08
C PHE A 146 -12.11 -7.64 16.36
N TYR A 147 -11.66 -8.38 17.36
CA TYR A 147 -11.38 -7.83 18.68
C TYR A 147 -9.90 -8.00 19.04
N VAL A 148 -9.33 -6.94 19.59
CA VAL A 148 -8.00 -6.93 20.21
C VAL A 148 -8.18 -6.37 21.62
N ASP A 149 -7.77 -7.11 22.64
CA ASP A 149 -7.88 -6.71 24.05
C ASP A 149 -9.28 -6.22 24.45
N ASN A 150 -10.33 -6.94 24.01
CA ASN A 150 -11.75 -6.62 24.22
C ASN A 150 -12.22 -5.29 23.59
N GLN A 151 -11.45 -4.72 22.66
CA GLN A 151 -11.85 -3.55 21.87
C GLN A 151 -12.05 -3.95 20.42
N VAL A 152 -12.97 -3.29 19.73
CA VAL A 152 -13.15 -3.47 18.28
C VAL A 152 -11.89 -2.93 17.60
N GLY A 153 -11.14 -3.80 16.93
CA GLY A 153 -9.96 -3.42 16.17
C GLY A 153 -10.28 -3.04 14.71
N GLY A 154 -11.44 -3.49 14.22
CA GLY A 154 -11.98 -3.27 12.88
C GLY A 154 -13.07 -4.30 12.56
#